data_AF-A0A7I7LKZ0-F1
#
_entry.id   AF-A0A7I7LKZ0-F1
#
_cell.length_a   1.000
_cell.length_b   1.000
_cell.length_c   1.000
_cell.angle_alpha   90.00
_cell.angle_beta   90.00
_cell.angle_gamma   90.00
#
_symmetry.space_group_name_H-M   'P 1'
#
loop_
_entity.id
_entity.type
_entity.pdbx_description
1 polymer ?
#
loop_
_entity_poly.entity_id
_entity_poly.type
_entity_poly.pdbx_seq_one_letter_code
_entity_poly.pdbx_strand_id
1 'polypeptide(L)'
;MDIDHGAGSDAPESMSPLVFPDPLTSTHLVSAATFLYFDVPVVLPSPIWIPDEEAFGLHDLVASWRPDWAPRFFQIDALYGAQVDAWKHTKELLNPLKDTFVSSLFAFDADTAAIERGLAFLRTTGETIDTTIARLDPGAAAGEVFHHLLIDKYVELDRDLNGLYEYCGQLFALSSTPQLLVSCYLPRLTLTPRAADASDVLLFNNIQLLPLLEKLPVDEAEKPDAIIGTQIVAWEIFARILAQQLDPLDARRVDRLADLRRRHRHEVESLKGKCLLLAKDMPPPNGLDDVIGAVERFLRYQANEEIAALFRLNRSAVDGFVESVLTDEKSWLAVATTIASAYAGQGLLTAGAGLATVSSLGAKAAKSTFQRRKNLRTSDYRVLYRIGRR
;
A
#
# COMPACT_ATOMS: atom_id res chain seq x y z
N MET A 1 -41.76 22.14 31.57
CA MET A 1 -40.89 21.24 32.35
C MET A 1 -39.73 20.97 31.44
N ASP A 2 -38.77 21.89 31.50
CA ASP A 2 -37.56 21.86 30.69
C ASP A 2 -36.67 20.72 31.16
N ILE A 3 -36.21 19.90 30.23
CA ILE A 3 -35.07 19.02 30.45
C ILE A 3 -33.98 19.49 29.50
N ASP A 4 -33.06 20.20 30.13
CA ASP A 4 -31.77 20.64 29.66
C ASP A 4 -30.88 19.41 29.35
N HIS A 5 -30.39 19.33 28.12
CA HIS A 5 -29.31 18.42 27.73
C HIS A 5 -28.21 19.20 27.02
N GLY A 6 -27.56 20.09 27.78
CA GLY A 6 -26.15 20.36 27.58
C GLY A 6 -25.31 19.15 28.01
N ALA A 7 -24.76 18.43 27.04
CA ALA A 7 -23.51 17.68 27.19
C ALA A 7 -22.87 17.54 25.82
N GLY A 8 -21.82 18.32 25.58
CA GLY A 8 -20.94 18.17 24.43
C GLY A 8 -20.39 16.75 24.38
N SER A 9 -20.83 16.02 23.35
CA SER A 9 -20.10 14.88 22.83
C SER A 9 -19.28 15.43 21.67
N ASP A 10 -18.06 15.87 21.96
CA ASP A 10 -16.98 15.85 20.96
C ASP A 10 -16.77 14.37 20.61
N ALA A 11 -17.65 13.85 19.76
CA ALA A 11 -17.33 12.67 18.97
C ALA A 11 -16.12 13.10 18.14
N PRO A 12 -15.01 12.34 18.16
CA PRO A 12 -13.89 12.65 17.28
C PRO A 12 -14.47 12.74 15.88
N GLU A 13 -14.25 13.87 15.19
CA GLU A 13 -14.55 14.01 13.76
C GLU A 13 -14.19 12.69 13.11
N SER A 14 -15.20 11.98 12.60
CA SER A 14 -15.00 10.63 12.08
C SER A 14 -14.11 10.78 10.87
N MET A 15 -12.80 10.58 11.06
CA MET A 15 -11.84 10.71 9.98
C MET A 15 -12.24 9.72 8.88
N SER A 16 -12.49 10.24 7.70
CA SER A 16 -13.05 9.46 6.61
C SER A 16 -12.07 8.34 6.21
N PRO A 17 -12.56 7.10 6.03
CA PRO A 17 -11.68 5.95 5.82
C PRO A 17 -11.04 5.99 4.44
N LEU A 18 -9.81 5.49 4.31
CA LEU A 18 -9.12 5.39 3.01
C LEU A 18 -9.65 4.21 2.20
N VAL A 19 -10.12 4.44 0.99
CA VAL A 19 -10.81 3.39 0.22
C VAL A 19 -10.04 3.03 -1.05
N PHE A 20 -9.78 1.74 -1.25
CA PHE A 20 -9.39 1.20 -2.56
C PHE A 20 -10.65 0.86 -3.38
N PRO A 21 -10.67 1.08 -4.71
CA PRO A 21 -11.83 0.76 -5.54
C PRO A 21 -11.91 -0.74 -5.89
N ASP A 22 -10.76 -1.41 -6.02
CA ASP A 22 -10.65 -2.81 -6.42
C ASP A 22 -10.18 -3.72 -5.28
N PRO A 23 -10.53 -5.02 -5.31
CA PRO A 23 -10.02 -5.97 -4.34
C PRO A 23 -8.49 -6.05 -4.40
N LEU A 24 -7.85 -6.06 -3.23
CA LEU A 24 -6.39 -6.15 -3.14
C LEU A 24 -5.94 -7.61 -3.29
N THR A 25 -5.63 -8.02 -4.53
CA THR A 25 -5.21 -9.40 -4.87
C THR A 25 -3.72 -9.65 -4.73
N SER A 26 -2.93 -8.59 -4.52
CA SER A 26 -1.47 -8.69 -4.39
C SER A 26 -0.92 -7.56 -3.53
N THR A 27 0.14 -7.85 -2.78
CA THR A 27 0.87 -6.83 -2.02
C THR A 27 1.62 -5.82 -2.90
N HIS A 28 1.76 -6.09 -4.19
CA HIS A 28 2.31 -5.13 -5.16
C HIS A 28 1.36 -3.97 -5.45
N LEU A 29 0.08 -4.12 -5.12
CA LEU A 29 -0.98 -3.15 -5.39
C LEU A 29 -1.17 -2.14 -4.23
N VAL A 30 -0.40 -2.28 -3.15
CA VAL A 30 -0.43 -1.38 -2.00
C VAL A 30 0.99 -1.04 -1.56
N SER A 31 1.25 0.23 -1.25
CA SER A 31 2.53 0.62 -0.67
C SER A 31 2.55 0.39 0.83
N ALA A 32 3.71 -0.04 1.34
CA ALA A 32 4.06 0.00 2.75
C ALA A 32 3.74 1.34 3.43
N ALA A 33 3.88 2.44 2.67
CA ALA A 33 3.61 3.78 3.13
C ALA A 33 2.15 4.00 3.51
N THR A 34 1.19 3.35 2.83
CA THR A 34 -0.23 3.43 3.18
C THR A 34 -0.47 3.03 4.64
N PHE A 35 0.24 1.99 5.11
CA PHE A 35 0.14 1.50 6.48
C PHE A 35 0.98 2.26 7.49
N LEU A 36 1.81 3.23 7.10
CA LEU A 36 2.61 4.03 8.04
C LEU A 36 2.23 5.51 8.04
N TYR A 37 1.83 6.02 6.89
CA TYR A 37 1.52 7.42 6.69
C TYR A 37 0.18 7.79 7.33
N PHE A 38 -0.81 6.93 7.17
CA PHE A 38 -2.15 7.17 7.67
C PHE A 38 -2.37 6.53 9.04
N ASP A 39 -3.04 7.29 9.89
CA ASP A 39 -3.45 6.84 11.23
C ASP A 39 -4.85 6.21 11.22
N VAL A 40 -5.63 6.44 10.15
CA VAL A 40 -6.93 5.81 9.92
C VAL A 40 -6.78 4.41 9.32
N PRO A 41 -7.70 3.48 9.64
CA PRO A 41 -7.75 2.18 8.97
C PRO A 41 -8.02 2.33 7.48
N VAL A 42 -7.33 1.50 6.70
CA VAL A 42 -7.50 1.38 5.26
C VAL A 42 -8.63 0.40 4.97
N VAL A 43 -9.60 0.76 4.15
CA VAL A 43 -10.66 -0.13 3.69
C VAL A 43 -10.15 -0.91 2.49
N LEU A 44 -9.98 -2.22 2.67
CA LEU A 44 -9.61 -3.15 1.62
C LEU A 44 -10.89 -3.83 1.12
N PRO A 45 -11.31 -3.60 -0.13
CA PRO A 45 -12.44 -4.30 -0.72
C PRO A 45 -12.16 -5.80 -0.75
N SER A 46 -13.14 -6.60 -0.36
CA SER A 46 -13.14 -8.01 -0.71
C SER A 46 -13.61 -8.20 -2.15
N PRO A 47 -13.19 -9.29 -2.81
CA PRO A 47 -13.95 -9.85 -3.91
C PRO A 47 -15.39 -10.12 -3.46
N ILE A 48 -16.26 -10.27 -4.44
CA ILE A 48 -17.67 -10.49 -4.18
C ILE A 48 -17.86 -11.87 -3.57
N TRP A 49 -18.64 -11.91 -2.50
CA TRP A 49 -19.02 -13.13 -1.82
C TRP A 49 -20.46 -13.44 -2.18
N ILE A 50 -20.67 -14.56 -2.86
CA ILE A 50 -21.99 -15.03 -3.24
C ILE A 50 -22.63 -15.66 -1.99
N PRO A 51 -23.69 -15.05 -1.42
CA PRO A 51 -24.22 -15.48 -0.13
C PRO A 51 -25.15 -16.69 -0.23
N ASP A 52 -25.74 -16.92 -1.41
CA ASP A 52 -26.70 -18.00 -1.64
C ASP A 52 -26.00 -19.21 -2.27
N GLU A 53 -25.88 -20.30 -1.51
CA GLU A 53 -25.27 -21.55 -1.98
C GLU A 53 -26.09 -22.17 -3.12
N GLU A 54 -27.39 -21.94 -3.20
CA GLU A 54 -28.25 -22.49 -4.26
C GLU A 54 -27.92 -21.88 -5.62
N ALA A 55 -27.45 -20.62 -5.68
CA ALA A 55 -27.05 -19.96 -6.91
C ALA A 55 -25.89 -20.69 -7.62
N PHE A 56 -25.02 -21.36 -6.87
CA PHE A 56 -23.95 -22.20 -7.43
C PHE A 56 -24.47 -23.45 -8.15
N GLY A 57 -25.75 -23.80 -8.01
CA GLY A 57 -26.39 -24.82 -8.84
C GLY A 57 -26.32 -24.50 -10.35
N LEU A 58 -26.08 -23.24 -10.73
CA LEU A 58 -25.80 -22.87 -12.12
C LEU A 58 -24.56 -23.61 -12.67
N HIS A 59 -23.49 -23.75 -11.87
CA HIS A 59 -22.27 -24.45 -12.30
C HIS A 59 -22.56 -25.91 -12.63
N ASP A 60 -23.41 -26.57 -11.84
CA ASP A 60 -23.82 -27.96 -12.07
C ASP A 60 -24.63 -28.10 -13.36
N LEU A 61 -25.55 -27.16 -13.63
CA LEU A 61 -26.33 -27.13 -14.87
C LEU A 61 -25.41 -26.95 -16.09
N VAL A 62 -24.48 -26.00 -16.04
CA VAL A 62 -23.52 -25.74 -17.13
C VAL A 62 -22.63 -26.96 -17.37
N ALA A 63 -22.11 -27.58 -16.30
CA ALA A 63 -21.26 -28.75 -16.39
C ALA A 63 -21.99 -29.99 -16.95
N SER A 64 -23.27 -30.14 -16.59
CA SER A 64 -24.11 -31.27 -17.00
C SER A 64 -24.56 -31.16 -18.44
N TRP A 65 -25.04 -29.99 -18.85
CA TRP A 65 -25.63 -29.80 -20.18
C TRP A 65 -24.60 -29.42 -21.25
N ARG A 66 -23.42 -28.96 -20.83
CA ARG A 66 -22.26 -28.64 -21.69
C ARG A 66 -22.64 -27.79 -22.91
N PRO A 67 -23.31 -26.64 -22.73
CA PRO A 67 -23.62 -25.77 -23.85
C PRO A 67 -22.35 -25.22 -24.52
N ASP A 68 -22.47 -24.77 -25.77
CA ASP A 68 -21.33 -24.24 -26.54
C ASP A 68 -20.64 -23.03 -25.87
N TRP A 69 -21.35 -22.31 -25.00
CA TRP A 69 -20.81 -21.18 -24.22
C TRP A 69 -20.13 -21.59 -22.91
N ALA A 70 -20.24 -22.86 -22.48
CA ALA A 70 -19.66 -23.35 -21.23
C ALA A 70 -18.15 -23.08 -21.10
N PRO A 71 -17.30 -23.24 -22.15
CA PRO A 71 -15.87 -22.94 -22.03
C PRO A 71 -15.60 -21.49 -21.62
N ARG A 72 -16.40 -20.53 -22.10
CA ARG A 72 -16.26 -19.11 -21.74
C ARG A 72 -16.73 -18.86 -20.31
N PHE A 73 -17.82 -19.49 -19.87
CA PHE A 73 -18.28 -19.42 -18.48
C PHE A 73 -17.20 -19.88 -17.51
N PHE A 74 -16.64 -21.08 -17.72
CA PHE A 74 -15.59 -21.62 -16.84
C PHE A 74 -14.25 -20.86 -16.95
N GLN A 75 -13.98 -20.20 -18.08
CA GLN A 75 -12.85 -19.29 -18.18
C GLN A 75 -13.01 -18.07 -17.25
N ILE A 76 -14.20 -17.47 -17.21
CA ILE A 76 -14.48 -16.35 -16.31
C ILE A 76 -14.49 -16.83 -14.85
N ASP A 77 -15.05 -18.02 -14.59
CA ASP A 77 -15.03 -18.67 -13.26
C ASP A 77 -13.60 -18.87 -12.73
N ALA A 78 -12.69 -19.36 -13.58
CA ALA A 78 -11.29 -19.52 -13.22
C ALA A 78 -10.60 -18.18 -12.87
N LEU A 79 -10.94 -17.08 -13.57
CA LEU A 79 -10.43 -15.74 -13.25
C LEU A 79 -10.94 -15.25 -11.89
N TYR A 80 -12.24 -15.44 -11.63
CA TYR A 80 -12.84 -15.09 -10.35
C TYR A 80 -12.23 -15.91 -9.19
N GLY A 81 -12.13 -17.24 -9.35
CA GLY A 81 -11.50 -18.12 -8.36
C GLY A 81 -10.06 -17.72 -8.05
N ALA A 82 -9.26 -17.43 -9.09
CA ALA A 82 -7.90 -16.95 -8.93
C ALA A 82 -7.84 -15.61 -8.17
N GLN A 83 -8.75 -14.67 -8.42
CA GLN A 83 -8.86 -13.43 -7.66
C GLN A 83 -9.17 -13.70 -6.18
N VAL A 84 -10.15 -14.57 -5.89
CA VAL A 84 -10.56 -14.90 -4.52
C VAL A 84 -9.38 -15.48 -3.74
N ASP A 85 -8.65 -16.43 -4.33
CA ASP A 85 -7.49 -17.06 -3.70
C ASP A 85 -6.35 -16.06 -3.50
N ALA A 86 -6.06 -15.22 -4.49
CA ALA A 86 -5.04 -14.19 -4.40
C ALA A 86 -5.35 -13.14 -3.31
N TRP A 87 -6.63 -12.75 -3.18
CA TRP A 87 -7.07 -11.86 -2.10
C TRP A 87 -6.96 -12.52 -0.72
N LYS A 88 -7.38 -13.77 -0.57
CA LYS A 88 -7.23 -14.52 0.70
C LYS A 88 -5.75 -14.57 1.12
N HIS A 89 -4.88 -14.94 0.19
CA HIS A 89 -3.44 -14.99 0.44
C HIS A 89 -2.88 -13.62 0.84
N THR A 90 -3.27 -12.56 0.13
CA THR A 90 -2.84 -11.18 0.44
C THR A 90 -3.32 -10.74 1.82
N LYS A 91 -4.57 -11.02 2.17
CA LYS A 91 -5.13 -10.72 3.49
C LYS A 91 -4.41 -11.47 4.61
N GLU A 92 -4.10 -12.75 4.42
CA GLU A 92 -3.33 -13.55 5.37
C GLU A 92 -1.92 -12.99 5.57
N LEU A 93 -1.24 -12.60 4.48
CA LEU A 93 0.07 -11.97 4.53
C LEU A 93 0.02 -10.64 5.31
N LEU A 94 -1.03 -9.84 5.12
CA LEU A 94 -1.24 -8.57 5.82
C LEU A 94 -1.73 -8.72 7.27
N ASN A 95 -2.07 -9.93 7.75
CA ASN A 95 -2.64 -10.14 9.08
C ASN A 95 -1.83 -9.53 10.26
N PRO A 96 -0.48 -9.43 10.25
CA PRO A 96 0.26 -8.71 11.28
C PRO A 96 -0.11 -7.21 11.40
N LEU A 97 -0.75 -6.65 10.37
CA LEU A 97 -1.26 -5.29 10.27
C LEU A 97 -2.79 -5.20 10.40
N LYS A 98 -3.49 -6.23 10.91
CA LYS A 98 -4.96 -6.27 10.99
C LYS A 98 -5.64 -5.06 11.66
N ASP A 99 -4.93 -4.34 12.55
CA ASP A 99 -5.47 -3.17 13.23
C ASP A 99 -5.38 -1.89 12.37
N THR A 100 -4.79 -1.99 11.17
CA THR A 100 -4.58 -0.86 10.25
C THR A 100 -5.44 -0.94 9.01
N PHE A 101 -6.26 -1.98 8.87
CA PHE A 101 -7.18 -2.12 7.74
C PHE A 101 -8.44 -2.86 8.14
N VAL A 102 -9.51 -2.61 7.37
CA VAL A 102 -10.79 -3.31 7.50
C VAL A 102 -11.10 -3.93 6.14
N SER A 103 -11.45 -5.21 6.12
CA SER A 103 -12.00 -5.83 4.93
C SER A 103 -13.48 -5.46 4.81
N SER A 104 -13.89 -4.90 3.68
CA SER A 104 -15.30 -4.54 3.43
C SER A 104 -15.77 -5.10 2.09
N LEU A 105 -17.02 -5.55 2.04
CA LEU A 105 -17.71 -5.84 0.78
C LEU A 105 -18.45 -4.59 0.35
N PHE A 106 -18.24 -4.14 -0.88
CA PHE A 106 -19.03 -3.05 -1.44
C PHE A 106 -20.34 -3.59 -1.98
N ALA A 107 -21.44 -3.07 -1.44
CA ALA A 107 -22.77 -3.34 -1.93
C ALA A 107 -23.14 -2.29 -2.99
N PHE A 108 -23.53 -2.75 -4.17
CA PHE A 108 -23.99 -1.93 -5.26
C PHE A 108 -24.82 -2.75 -6.22
N ASP A 109 -25.70 -2.07 -6.95
CA ASP A 109 -26.51 -2.71 -7.97
C ASP A 109 -25.62 -3.06 -9.17
N ALA A 110 -25.58 -4.35 -9.51
CA ALA A 110 -25.05 -4.88 -10.77
C ALA A 110 -26.19 -5.51 -11.58
N ASP A 111 -27.43 -5.04 -11.39
CA ASP A 111 -28.62 -5.42 -12.16
C ASP A 111 -28.51 -5.03 -13.66
N THR A 112 -29.45 -5.50 -14.48
CA THR A 112 -29.44 -5.16 -15.92
C THR A 112 -29.44 -3.65 -16.15
N ALA A 113 -30.16 -2.89 -15.33
CA ALA A 113 -30.24 -1.43 -15.45
C ALA A 113 -28.91 -0.73 -15.11
N ALA A 114 -28.16 -1.21 -14.13
CA ALA A 114 -26.85 -0.70 -13.75
C ALA A 114 -25.82 -0.95 -14.84
N ILE A 115 -25.84 -2.13 -15.45
CA ILE A 115 -24.99 -2.46 -16.59
C ILE A 115 -25.30 -1.51 -17.77
N GLU A 116 -26.57 -1.28 -18.07
CA GLU A 116 -26.98 -0.34 -19.14
C GLU A 116 -26.53 1.09 -18.86
N ARG A 117 -26.65 1.56 -17.61
CA ARG A 117 -26.15 2.88 -17.19
C ARG A 117 -24.63 2.98 -17.35
N GLY A 118 -23.89 1.96 -16.93
CA GLY A 118 -22.43 1.88 -17.10
C GLY A 118 -22.03 1.96 -18.58
N LEU A 119 -22.71 1.20 -19.45
CA LEU A 119 -22.47 1.24 -20.89
C LEU A 119 -22.83 2.59 -21.52
N ALA A 120 -23.92 3.23 -21.07
CA ALA A 120 -24.27 4.58 -21.50
C ALA A 120 -23.19 5.59 -21.12
N PHE A 121 -22.66 5.51 -19.90
CA PHE A 121 -21.53 6.30 -19.44
C PHE A 121 -20.29 6.08 -20.34
N LEU A 122 -19.93 4.82 -20.62
CA LEU A 122 -18.78 4.54 -21.47
C LEU A 122 -18.93 5.19 -22.85
N ARG A 123 -20.13 5.14 -23.45
CA ARG A 123 -20.42 5.82 -24.73
C ARG A 123 -20.26 7.33 -24.65
N THR A 124 -20.65 7.98 -23.55
CA THR A 124 -20.48 9.43 -23.39
C THR A 124 -19.01 9.85 -23.24
N THR A 125 -18.15 8.95 -22.74
CA THR A 125 -16.71 9.23 -22.61
C THR A 125 -15.90 9.09 -23.92
N GLY A 126 -16.51 8.51 -24.97
CA GLY A 126 -15.84 8.18 -26.23
C GLY A 126 -14.85 7.00 -26.16
N GLU A 127 -14.74 6.33 -25.02
CA GLU A 127 -13.89 5.13 -24.84
C GLU A 127 -14.55 3.90 -25.50
N THR A 128 -13.72 2.92 -25.87
CA THR A 128 -14.17 1.67 -26.49
C THR A 128 -14.05 0.50 -25.50
N ILE A 129 -14.76 -0.60 -25.77
CA ILE A 129 -14.60 -1.84 -25.00
C ILE A 129 -13.14 -2.32 -25.01
N ASP A 130 -12.49 -2.31 -26.19
CA ASP A 130 -11.10 -2.78 -26.34
C ASP A 130 -10.08 -1.93 -25.58
N THR A 131 -10.28 -0.61 -25.54
CA THR A 131 -9.41 0.30 -24.78
C THR A 131 -9.66 0.18 -23.28
N THR A 132 -10.91 -0.06 -22.88
CA THR A 132 -11.30 -0.20 -21.48
C THR A 132 -10.81 -1.51 -20.90
N ILE A 133 -11.05 -2.64 -21.58
CA ILE A 133 -10.63 -3.97 -21.09
C ILE A 133 -9.13 -4.06 -20.90
N ALA A 134 -8.34 -3.37 -21.73
CA ALA A 134 -6.88 -3.31 -21.59
C ALA A 134 -6.41 -2.61 -20.30
N ARG A 135 -7.28 -1.85 -19.63
CA ARG A 135 -7.02 -1.12 -18.39
C ARG A 135 -7.58 -1.82 -17.15
N LEU A 136 -8.47 -2.79 -17.30
CA LEU A 136 -9.15 -3.46 -16.18
C LEU A 136 -8.33 -4.62 -15.61
N ASP A 137 -8.50 -4.88 -14.31
CA ASP A 137 -8.10 -6.17 -13.75
C ASP A 137 -9.12 -7.25 -14.17
N PRO A 138 -8.71 -8.28 -14.91
CA PRO A 138 -9.64 -9.29 -15.43
C PRO A 138 -10.26 -10.14 -14.32
N GLY A 139 -9.57 -10.32 -13.18
CA GLY A 139 -10.10 -11.02 -12.03
C GLY A 139 -11.25 -10.25 -11.37
N ALA A 140 -11.06 -8.94 -11.15
CA ALA A 140 -12.08 -8.05 -10.60
C ALA A 140 -13.29 -7.97 -11.52
N ALA A 141 -13.08 -7.78 -12.82
CA ALA A 141 -14.16 -7.79 -13.79
C ALA A 141 -14.91 -9.13 -13.83
N ALA A 142 -14.20 -10.27 -13.68
CA ALA A 142 -14.85 -11.58 -13.58
C ALA A 142 -15.70 -11.72 -12.31
N GLY A 143 -15.21 -11.22 -11.17
CA GLY A 143 -16.01 -11.15 -9.94
C GLY A 143 -17.31 -10.36 -10.12
N GLU A 144 -17.28 -9.28 -10.88
CA GLU A 144 -18.49 -8.51 -11.21
C GLU A 144 -19.45 -9.22 -12.16
N VAL A 145 -18.95 -10.06 -13.05
CA VAL A 145 -19.84 -10.94 -13.85
C VAL A 145 -20.60 -11.89 -12.93
N PHE A 146 -19.94 -12.50 -11.95
CA PHE A 146 -20.63 -13.40 -11.02
C PHE A 146 -21.52 -12.68 -10.00
N HIS A 147 -21.21 -11.43 -9.65
CA HIS A 147 -22.14 -10.58 -8.92
C HIS A 147 -23.46 -10.43 -9.68
N HIS A 148 -23.35 -10.01 -10.94
CA HIS A 148 -24.51 -9.86 -11.80
C HIS A 148 -25.29 -11.18 -11.93
N LEU A 149 -24.61 -12.29 -12.19
CA LEU A 149 -25.28 -13.57 -12.45
C LEU A 149 -25.87 -14.22 -11.19
N LEU A 150 -25.07 -14.34 -10.14
CA LEU A 150 -25.38 -15.21 -8.98
C LEU A 150 -25.99 -14.47 -7.80
N ILE A 151 -26.08 -13.14 -7.88
CA ILE A 151 -26.76 -12.32 -6.86
C ILE A 151 -27.92 -11.60 -7.53
N ASP A 152 -27.64 -10.58 -8.35
CA ASP A 152 -28.71 -9.69 -8.82
C ASP A 152 -29.64 -10.38 -9.79
N LYS A 153 -29.11 -11.04 -10.83
CA LYS A 153 -29.94 -11.69 -11.83
C LYS A 153 -30.67 -12.91 -11.28
N TYR A 154 -30.00 -13.67 -10.41
CA TYR A 154 -30.63 -14.79 -9.72
C TYR A 154 -31.82 -14.34 -8.89
N VAL A 155 -31.70 -13.21 -8.16
CA VAL A 155 -32.80 -12.61 -7.39
C VAL A 155 -33.88 -12.03 -8.30
N GLU A 156 -33.51 -11.33 -9.39
CA GLU A 156 -34.47 -10.81 -10.39
C GLU A 156 -35.35 -11.91 -11.00
N LEU A 157 -34.82 -13.13 -11.13
CA LEU A 157 -35.50 -14.29 -11.69
C LEU A 157 -36.22 -15.13 -10.62
N ASP A 158 -36.53 -14.54 -9.47
CA ASP A 158 -37.18 -15.22 -8.34
C ASP A 158 -36.46 -16.53 -7.93
N ARG A 159 -35.12 -16.54 -8.06
CA ARG A 159 -34.25 -17.68 -7.75
C ARG A 159 -34.45 -18.91 -8.65
N ASP A 160 -34.97 -18.72 -9.87
CA ASP A 160 -35.07 -19.79 -10.86
C ASP A 160 -33.72 -20.08 -11.56
N LEU A 161 -33.12 -21.23 -11.22
CA LEU A 161 -31.86 -21.68 -11.82
C LEU A 161 -31.97 -22.01 -13.32
N ASN A 162 -33.13 -22.51 -13.79
CA ASN A 162 -33.29 -22.81 -15.22
C ASN A 162 -33.42 -21.51 -16.01
N GLY A 163 -34.21 -20.55 -15.51
CA GLY A 163 -34.28 -19.20 -16.07
C GLY A 163 -32.92 -18.51 -16.09
N LEU A 164 -32.12 -18.64 -15.03
CA LEU A 164 -30.75 -18.09 -15.00
C LEU A 164 -29.84 -18.77 -16.04
N TYR A 165 -29.92 -20.09 -16.18
CA TYR A 165 -29.19 -20.83 -17.21
C TYR A 165 -29.56 -20.36 -18.64
N GLU A 166 -30.86 -20.19 -18.92
CA GLU A 166 -31.34 -19.66 -20.20
C GLU A 166 -30.84 -18.23 -20.45
N TYR A 167 -30.87 -17.39 -19.41
CA TYR A 167 -30.32 -16.04 -19.48
C TYR A 167 -28.82 -16.05 -19.79
N CYS A 168 -28.02 -16.90 -19.14
CA CYS A 168 -26.61 -17.06 -19.47
C CYS A 168 -26.42 -17.43 -20.94
N GLY A 169 -27.24 -18.36 -21.47
CA GLY A 169 -27.19 -18.71 -22.89
C GLY A 169 -27.36 -17.52 -23.82
N GLN A 170 -28.32 -16.63 -23.52
CA GLN A 170 -28.53 -15.40 -24.29
C GLN A 170 -27.38 -14.40 -24.11
N LEU A 171 -26.95 -14.18 -22.86
CA LEU A 171 -25.90 -13.24 -22.52
C LEU A 171 -24.57 -13.58 -23.20
N PHE A 172 -24.15 -14.84 -23.13
CA PHE A 172 -22.91 -15.31 -23.75
C PHE A 172 -23.01 -15.41 -25.28
N ALA A 173 -24.19 -15.62 -25.85
CA ALA A 173 -24.39 -15.58 -27.30
C ALA A 173 -24.30 -14.16 -27.87
N LEU A 174 -24.83 -13.17 -27.15
CA LEU A 174 -24.91 -11.78 -27.61
C LEU A 174 -23.67 -10.94 -27.32
N SER A 175 -22.85 -11.33 -26.35
CA SER A 175 -21.71 -10.54 -25.90
C SER A 175 -20.41 -11.31 -26.03
N SER A 176 -19.34 -10.61 -26.44
CA SER A 176 -17.98 -11.15 -26.36
C SER A 176 -17.48 -11.17 -24.91
N THR A 177 -16.43 -11.95 -24.60
CA THR A 177 -15.85 -11.98 -23.24
C THR A 177 -15.37 -10.59 -22.79
N PRO A 178 -14.62 -9.81 -23.61
CA PRO A 178 -14.25 -8.44 -23.26
C PRO A 178 -15.45 -7.55 -22.96
N GLN A 179 -16.52 -7.66 -23.76
CA GLN A 179 -17.73 -6.87 -23.56
C GLN A 179 -18.41 -7.20 -22.23
N LEU A 180 -18.52 -8.49 -21.86
CA LEU A 180 -19.08 -8.92 -20.59
C LEU A 180 -18.29 -8.41 -19.38
N LEU A 181 -16.96 -8.56 -19.44
CA LEU A 181 -16.07 -8.12 -18.37
C LEU A 181 -16.16 -6.60 -18.16
N VAL A 182 -16.12 -5.83 -19.24
CA VAL A 182 -16.25 -4.36 -19.16
C VAL A 182 -17.65 -3.97 -18.67
N SER A 183 -18.71 -4.53 -19.26
CA SER A 183 -20.08 -4.11 -18.95
C SER A 183 -20.45 -4.35 -17.49
N CYS A 184 -20.02 -5.48 -16.92
CA CYS A 184 -20.29 -5.81 -15.51
C CYS A 184 -19.37 -5.06 -14.55
N TYR A 185 -18.17 -4.64 -14.97
CA TYR A 185 -17.25 -3.89 -14.13
C TYR A 185 -17.61 -2.39 -14.00
N LEU A 186 -18.24 -1.79 -15.02
CA LEU A 186 -18.59 -0.37 -15.01
C LEU A 186 -19.46 0.07 -13.81
N PRO A 187 -20.49 -0.69 -13.36
CA PRO A 187 -21.21 -0.39 -12.12
C PRO A 187 -20.30 -0.12 -10.92
N ARG A 188 -19.26 -0.94 -10.70
CA ARG A 188 -18.27 -0.72 -9.64
C ARG A 188 -17.59 0.64 -9.78
N LEU A 189 -17.14 0.99 -11.00
CA LEU A 189 -16.49 2.28 -11.24
C LEU A 189 -17.42 3.47 -10.95
N THR A 190 -18.70 3.33 -11.26
CA THR A 190 -19.70 4.37 -10.96
C THR A 190 -20.01 4.53 -9.46
N LEU A 191 -19.46 3.68 -8.59
CA LEU A 191 -19.46 3.91 -7.13
C LEU A 191 -18.37 4.89 -6.68
N THR A 192 -17.33 5.09 -7.48
CA THR A 192 -16.21 5.95 -7.10
C THR A 192 -16.66 7.35 -6.67
N PRO A 193 -17.63 8.01 -7.32
CA PRO A 193 -18.17 9.29 -6.83
C PRO A 193 -18.82 9.18 -5.45
N ARG A 194 -19.65 8.15 -5.21
CA ARG A 194 -20.25 7.90 -3.88
C ARG A 194 -19.21 7.58 -2.81
N ALA A 195 -18.15 6.86 -3.19
CA ALA A 195 -17.03 6.57 -2.30
C ALA A 195 -16.17 7.81 -2.02
N ALA A 196 -16.06 8.73 -3.00
CA ALA A 196 -15.42 10.03 -2.83
C ALA A 196 -16.24 10.93 -1.89
N ASP A 197 -17.57 10.94 -1.99
CA ASP A 197 -18.43 11.71 -1.07
C ASP A 197 -18.32 11.21 0.38
N ALA A 198 -18.03 9.92 0.56
CA ALA A 198 -17.86 9.28 1.87
C ALA A 198 -16.41 9.26 2.38
N SER A 199 -15.44 9.70 1.57
CA SER A 199 -14.01 9.63 1.89
C SER A 199 -13.24 10.85 1.40
N ASP A 200 -12.53 11.51 2.31
CA ASP A 200 -11.61 12.60 1.98
C ASP A 200 -10.43 12.15 1.09
N VAL A 201 -10.12 10.85 1.02
CA VAL A 201 -8.98 10.31 0.25
C VAL A 201 -9.28 8.94 -0.34
N LEU A 202 -9.34 8.87 -1.67
CA LEU A 202 -9.38 7.62 -2.44
C LEU A 202 -7.97 7.15 -2.81
N LEU A 203 -7.69 5.86 -2.57
CA LEU A 203 -6.43 5.23 -2.95
C LEU A 203 -6.64 4.36 -4.19
N PHE A 204 -5.96 4.69 -5.29
CA PHE A 204 -6.03 3.90 -6.51
C PHE A 204 -4.89 2.89 -6.58
N ASN A 205 -5.24 1.61 -6.69
CA ASN A 205 -4.28 0.53 -6.95
C ASN A 205 -4.06 0.25 -8.44
N ASN A 206 -4.93 0.78 -9.32
CA ASN A 206 -4.81 0.66 -10.77
C ASN A 206 -4.80 2.03 -11.45
N ILE A 207 -3.60 2.57 -11.67
CA ILE A 207 -3.41 3.88 -12.30
C ILE A 207 -3.92 3.94 -13.76
N GLN A 208 -4.07 2.79 -14.42
CA GLN A 208 -4.54 2.74 -15.81
C GLN A 208 -6.02 3.15 -15.93
N LEU A 209 -6.76 3.15 -14.82
CA LEU A 209 -8.15 3.60 -14.77
C LEU A 209 -8.30 5.12 -14.67
N LEU A 210 -7.24 5.87 -14.33
CA LEU A 210 -7.32 7.33 -14.18
C LEU A 210 -8.00 8.04 -15.35
N PRO A 211 -7.68 7.74 -16.63
CA PRO A 211 -8.33 8.43 -17.75
C PRO A 211 -9.84 8.19 -17.86
N LEU A 212 -10.35 7.10 -17.28
CA LEU A 212 -11.78 6.79 -17.22
C LEU A 212 -12.43 7.44 -15.99
N LEU A 213 -11.72 7.47 -14.86
CA LEU A 213 -12.18 8.06 -13.61
C LEU A 213 -12.32 9.58 -13.70
N GLU A 214 -11.39 10.26 -14.39
CA GLU A 214 -11.46 11.71 -14.66
C GLU A 214 -12.71 12.13 -15.44
N LYS A 215 -13.35 11.18 -16.12
CA LYS A 215 -14.57 11.43 -16.91
C LYS A 215 -15.84 11.11 -16.15
N LEU A 216 -15.75 10.59 -14.93
CA LEU A 216 -16.93 10.27 -14.12
C LEU A 216 -17.75 11.54 -13.84
N PRO A 217 -19.09 11.45 -13.87
CA PRO A 217 -19.96 12.57 -13.49
C PRO A 217 -19.90 12.74 -11.98
N VAL A 218 -18.95 13.54 -11.51
CA VAL A 218 -18.88 14.01 -10.12
C VAL A 218 -19.44 15.42 -10.09
N ASP A 219 -20.28 15.75 -9.10
CA ASP A 219 -20.69 17.13 -8.87
C ASP A 219 -19.41 17.95 -8.67
N GLU A 220 -19.17 18.96 -9.52
CA GLU A 220 -18.00 19.84 -9.38
C GLU A 220 -18.10 20.55 -8.02
N ALA A 221 -17.51 19.94 -6.97
CA ALA A 221 -17.10 20.68 -5.80
C ALA A 221 -16.27 21.86 -6.33
N GLU A 222 -16.55 23.08 -5.82
CA GLU A 222 -15.88 24.33 -6.18
C GLU A 222 -14.46 24.03 -6.64
N LYS A 223 -14.14 24.30 -7.92
CA LYS A 223 -12.84 23.99 -8.53
C LYS A 223 -11.77 24.18 -7.46
N PRO A 224 -11.20 23.10 -6.90
CA PRO A 224 -10.13 23.27 -5.94
C PRO A 224 -9.10 24.05 -6.74
N ASP A 225 -8.72 25.24 -6.24
CA ASP A 225 -7.61 25.98 -6.83
C ASP A 225 -6.56 24.94 -7.18
N ALA A 226 -6.16 24.89 -8.46
CA ALA A 226 -5.44 23.79 -9.12
C ALA A 226 -4.00 23.59 -8.60
N ILE A 227 -3.78 23.86 -7.33
CA ILE A 227 -2.60 23.64 -6.54
C ILE A 227 -2.80 22.28 -5.87
N ILE A 228 -2.09 21.27 -6.39
CA ILE A 228 -1.98 19.98 -5.73
C ILE A 228 -1.55 20.22 -4.29
N GLY A 229 -2.38 19.78 -3.35
CA GLY A 229 -2.16 20.03 -1.94
C GLY A 229 -0.79 19.52 -1.51
N THR A 230 -0.04 20.32 -0.75
CA THR A 230 1.29 19.96 -0.24
C THR A 230 1.29 18.60 0.48
N GLN A 231 0.15 18.19 1.05
CA GLN A 231 -0.02 16.87 1.67
C GLN A 231 0.08 15.71 0.68
N ILE A 232 -0.46 15.85 -0.54
CA ILE A 232 -0.35 14.81 -1.59
C ILE A 232 1.11 14.63 -2.00
N VAL A 233 1.82 15.75 -2.20
CA VAL A 233 3.26 15.72 -2.52
C VAL A 233 4.07 15.13 -1.36
N ALA A 234 3.75 15.49 -0.12
CA ALA A 234 4.41 14.95 1.08
C ALA A 234 4.19 13.44 1.23
N TRP A 235 2.98 12.97 0.97
CA TRP A 235 2.64 11.54 0.95
C TRP A 235 3.42 10.81 -0.13
N GLU A 236 3.46 11.33 -1.37
CA GLU A 236 4.19 10.69 -2.47
C GLU A 236 5.70 10.63 -2.19
N ILE A 237 6.28 11.71 -1.63
CA ILE A 237 7.68 11.72 -1.18
C ILE A 237 7.91 10.60 -0.15
N PHE A 238 7.05 10.51 0.87
CA PHE A 238 7.14 9.49 1.90
C PHE A 238 7.02 8.08 1.32
N ALA A 239 6.08 7.87 0.39
CA ALA A 239 5.87 6.61 -0.31
C ALA A 239 7.11 6.18 -1.10
N ARG A 240 7.68 7.07 -1.92
CA ARG A 240 8.87 6.78 -2.74
C ARG A 240 10.10 6.45 -1.90
N ILE A 241 10.28 7.17 -0.78
CA ILE A 241 11.39 6.91 0.14
C ILE A 241 11.28 5.51 0.76
N LEU A 242 10.09 5.11 1.20
CA LEU A 242 9.87 3.79 1.81
C LEU A 242 9.86 2.65 0.78
N ALA A 243 9.34 2.89 -0.42
CA ALA A 243 9.18 1.87 -1.45
C ALA A 243 10.50 1.15 -1.78
N GLN A 244 11.63 1.88 -1.77
CA GLN A 244 12.96 1.30 -2.01
C GLN A 244 13.37 0.22 -0.99
N GLN A 245 12.75 0.21 0.18
CA GLN A 245 13.15 -0.64 1.31
C GLN A 245 12.07 -1.64 1.73
N LEU A 246 10.81 -1.31 1.51
CA LEU A 246 9.67 -2.07 2.03
C LEU A 246 8.74 -2.59 0.94
N ASP A 247 8.80 -2.07 -0.29
CA ASP A 247 7.92 -2.53 -1.37
C ASP A 247 8.68 -3.44 -2.36
N PRO A 248 8.03 -4.46 -2.95
CA PRO A 248 6.69 -4.97 -2.59
C PRO A 248 6.67 -5.63 -1.20
N LEU A 249 5.51 -5.73 -0.56
CA LEU A 249 5.42 -6.34 0.78
C LEU A 249 5.55 -7.86 0.70
N ASP A 250 6.42 -8.40 1.55
CA ASP A 250 6.52 -9.82 1.88
C ASP A 250 6.27 -10.03 3.39
N ALA A 251 6.18 -11.28 3.84
CA ALA A 251 5.93 -11.58 5.25
C ALA A 251 6.92 -10.90 6.21
N ARG A 252 8.21 -10.83 5.88
CA ARG A 252 9.23 -10.20 6.74
C ARG A 252 9.05 -8.68 6.78
N ARG A 253 8.72 -8.07 5.65
CA ARG A 253 8.48 -6.62 5.52
C ARG A 253 7.19 -6.21 6.22
N VAL A 254 6.14 -7.03 6.17
CA VAL A 254 4.89 -6.80 6.92
C VAL A 254 5.09 -6.90 8.43
N ASP A 255 5.82 -7.92 8.92
CA ASP A 255 6.18 -8.00 10.34
C ASP A 255 6.98 -6.78 10.80
N ARG A 256 7.89 -6.31 9.93
CA ARG A 256 8.69 -5.11 10.18
C ARG A 256 7.80 -3.86 10.24
N LEU A 257 6.83 -3.71 9.34
CA LEU A 257 5.84 -2.63 9.40
C LEU A 257 5.06 -2.65 10.72
N ALA A 258 4.60 -3.83 11.14
CA ALA A 258 3.88 -3.99 12.40
C ALA A 258 4.74 -3.64 13.62
N ASP A 259 6.05 -3.93 13.59
CA ASP A 259 7.00 -3.51 14.63
C ASP A 259 7.22 -1.99 14.63
N LEU A 260 7.38 -1.39 13.45
CA LEU A 260 7.57 0.06 13.30
C LEU A 260 6.36 0.85 13.84
N ARG A 261 5.14 0.44 13.51
CA ARG A 261 3.92 1.07 14.05
C ARG A 261 3.84 1.00 15.56
N ARG A 262 4.14 -0.17 16.14
CA ARG A 262 3.99 -0.39 17.58
C ARG A 262 5.09 0.25 18.41
N ARG A 263 6.34 0.20 17.96
CA ARG A 263 7.51 0.58 18.78
C ARG A 263 8.20 1.86 18.33
N HIS A 264 7.99 2.27 17.08
CA HIS A 264 8.74 3.35 16.44
C HIS A 264 7.85 4.42 15.81
N ARG A 265 6.59 4.58 16.25
CA ARG A 265 5.65 5.60 15.74
C ARG A 265 6.27 7.00 15.69
N HIS A 266 6.94 7.43 16.75
CA HIS A 266 7.64 8.73 16.80
C HIS A 266 8.76 8.89 15.75
N GLU A 267 9.38 7.80 15.28
CA GLU A 267 10.36 7.86 14.19
C GLU A 267 9.64 8.03 12.84
N VAL A 268 8.49 7.40 12.67
CA VAL A 268 7.61 7.55 11.50
C VAL A 268 7.07 8.99 11.40
N GLU A 269 6.59 9.58 12.51
CA GLU A 269 6.11 10.96 12.55
C GLU A 269 7.21 11.99 12.19
N SER A 270 8.45 11.76 12.64
CA SER A 270 9.60 12.60 12.24
C SER A 270 9.79 12.58 10.72
N LEU A 271 9.70 11.39 10.11
CA LEU A 271 9.84 11.24 8.67
C LEU A 271 8.68 11.92 7.93
N LYS A 272 7.43 11.74 8.38
CA LYS A 272 6.26 12.46 7.81
C LYS A 272 6.48 13.97 7.82
N GLY A 273 6.91 14.52 8.96
CA GLY A 273 7.22 15.94 9.09
C GLY A 273 8.32 16.42 8.13
N LYS A 274 9.39 15.64 7.97
CA LYS A 274 10.45 15.95 6.99
C LYS A 274 9.94 15.90 5.56
N CYS A 275 9.11 14.92 5.19
CA CYS A 275 8.49 14.84 3.88
C CYS A 275 7.58 16.04 3.60
N LEU A 276 6.86 16.54 4.61
CA LEU A 276 6.06 17.77 4.50
C LEU A 276 6.92 19.02 4.27
N LEU A 277 8.07 19.13 4.93
CA LEU A 277 9.00 20.22 4.68
C LEU A 277 9.57 20.16 3.25
N LEU A 278 10.01 18.97 2.81
CA LEU A 278 10.47 18.76 1.44
C LEU A 278 9.40 19.10 0.40
N ALA A 279 8.14 18.76 0.67
CA ALA A 279 7.02 19.10 -0.21
C ALA A 279 6.79 20.61 -0.32
N LYS A 280 7.07 21.39 0.73
CA LYS A 280 6.99 22.87 0.68
C LYS A 280 8.13 23.49 -0.11
N ASP A 281 9.29 22.85 -0.14
CA ASP A 281 10.48 23.30 -0.87
C ASP A 281 10.47 22.88 -2.34
N MET A 282 9.61 21.93 -2.72
CA MET A 282 9.44 21.44 -4.08
C MET A 282 8.58 22.40 -4.91
N PRO A 283 8.96 22.70 -6.17
CA PRO A 283 8.07 23.40 -7.10
C PRO A 283 6.74 22.63 -7.27
N PRO A 284 5.59 23.32 -7.29
CA PRO A 284 4.29 22.65 -7.42
C PRO A 284 4.22 21.88 -8.75
N PRO A 285 3.73 20.62 -8.76
CA PRO A 285 3.52 19.86 -9.97
C PRO A 285 2.43 20.49 -10.85
N ASN A 286 2.49 20.25 -12.17
CA ASN A 286 1.55 20.83 -13.13
C ASN A 286 0.18 20.13 -13.17
N GLY A 287 0.10 18.91 -12.60
CA GLY A 287 -1.09 18.05 -12.62
C GLY A 287 -0.85 16.80 -11.77
N LEU A 288 -1.93 16.08 -11.40
CA LEU A 288 -1.86 14.86 -10.58
C LEU A 288 -1.03 13.76 -11.26
N ASP A 289 -1.12 13.70 -12.58
CA ASP A 289 -0.35 12.82 -13.46
C ASP A 289 1.17 13.09 -13.43
N ASP A 290 1.60 14.34 -13.19
CA ASP A 290 3.02 14.72 -13.08
C ASP A 290 3.58 14.60 -11.65
N VAL A 291 2.73 14.44 -10.61
CA VAL A 291 3.19 14.39 -9.19
C VAL A 291 4.28 13.34 -8.99
N ILE A 292 4.03 12.12 -9.47
CA ILE A 292 4.96 10.99 -9.33
C ILE A 292 6.31 11.34 -9.98
N GLY A 293 6.28 11.79 -11.24
CA GLY A 293 7.49 12.11 -11.99
C GLY A 293 8.25 13.30 -11.40
N ALA A 294 7.55 14.32 -10.94
CA ALA A 294 8.12 15.51 -10.31
C ALA A 294 8.80 15.18 -8.98
N VAL A 295 8.14 14.38 -8.12
CA VAL A 295 8.70 13.90 -6.86
C VAL A 295 9.94 13.03 -7.10
N GLU A 296 9.91 12.10 -8.06
CA GLU A 296 11.07 11.27 -8.38
C GLU A 296 12.27 12.10 -8.84
N ARG A 297 12.05 13.10 -9.71
CA ARG A 297 13.10 14.03 -10.14
C ARG A 297 13.66 14.80 -8.95
N PHE A 298 12.80 15.35 -8.10
CA PHE A 298 13.18 16.12 -6.93
C PHE A 298 14.01 15.30 -5.93
N LEU A 299 13.57 14.08 -5.59
CA LEU A 299 14.25 13.20 -4.65
C LEU A 299 15.64 12.77 -5.14
N ARG A 300 15.84 12.64 -6.45
CA ARG A 300 17.16 12.32 -7.02
C ARG A 300 18.22 13.36 -6.68
N TYR A 301 17.83 14.64 -6.59
CA TYR A 301 18.76 15.74 -6.37
C TYR A 301 18.88 16.15 -4.89
N GLN A 302 17.78 16.18 -4.13
CA GLN A 302 17.81 16.74 -2.77
C GLN A 302 17.90 15.69 -1.65
N ALA A 303 17.20 14.56 -1.77
CA ALA A 303 17.06 13.61 -0.66
C ALA A 303 18.09 12.49 -0.66
N ASN A 304 18.62 12.13 -1.85
CA ASN A 304 19.54 11.02 -2.00
C ASN A 304 20.86 11.19 -1.21
N GLU A 305 21.38 12.41 -1.05
CA GLU A 305 22.62 12.62 -0.29
C GLU A 305 22.44 12.38 1.22
N GLU A 306 21.38 12.94 1.82
CA GLU A 306 21.08 12.77 3.25
C GLU A 306 20.76 11.29 3.56
N ILE A 307 19.93 10.65 2.74
CA ILE A 307 19.57 9.24 2.88
C ILE A 307 20.80 8.33 2.67
N ALA A 308 21.63 8.59 1.66
CA ALA A 308 22.86 7.84 1.45
C ALA A 308 23.85 8.02 2.60
N ALA A 309 23.96 9.22 3.17
CA ALA A 309 24.81 9.48 4.33
C ALA A 309 24.39 8.64 5.54
N LEU A 310 23.08 8.44 5.75
CA LEU A 310 22.56 7.57 6.81
C LEU A 310 22.95 6.10 6.64
N PHE A 311 22.87 5.56 5.42
CA PHE A 311 23.31 4.20 5.16
C PHE A 311 24.84 4.04 5.26
N ARG A 312 25.60 5.12 5.03
CA ARG A 312 27.07 5.18 5.22
C ARG A 312 27.50 5.34 6.68
N LEU A 313 26.61 5.68 7.61
CA LEU A 313 26.95 5.88 9.04
C LEU A 313 27.66 4.68 9.67
N ASN A 314 27.34 3.44 9.27
CA ASN A 314 28.05 2.28 9.80
C ASN A 314 29.50 2.22 9.33
N ARG A 315 29.75 2.50 8.04
CA ARG A 315 31.10 2.52 7.48
C ARG A 315 31.91 3.67 8.07
N SER A 316 31.35 4.88 8.11
CA SER A 316 31.97 6.04 8.75
C SER A 316 32.30 5.81 10.23
N ALA A 317 31.40 5.17 10.99
CA ALA A 317 31.64 4.88 12.40
C ALA A 317 32.75 3.83 12.61
N VAL A 318 32.88 2.87 11.68
CA VAL A 318 33.97 1.89 11.67
C VAL A 318 35.28 2.54 11.25
N ASP A 319 35.29 3.32 10.17
CA ASP A 319 36.48 4.02 9.68
C ASP A 319 37.00 5.01 10.73
N GLY A 320 36.12 5.80 11.34
CA GLY A 320 36.49 6.70 12.43
C GLY A 320 36.94 5.97 13.71
N PHE A 321 36.39 4.78 13.98
CA PHE A 321 36.92 3.93 15.06
C PHE A 321 38.35 3.47 14.73
N VAL A 322 38.58 2.91 13.54
CA VAL A 322 39.88 2.44 13.07
C VAL A 322 40.89 3.59 13.09
N GLU A 323 40.56 4.74 12.52
CA GLU A 323 41.40 5.94 12.54
C GLU A 323 41.74 6.38 13.97
N SER A 324 40.74 6.42 14.87
CA SER A 324 40.98 6.79 16.28
C SER A 324 41.86 5.80 17.03
N VAL A 325 41.89 4.53 16.62
CA VAL A 325 42.77 3.51 17.18
C VAL A 325 44.18 3.66 16.60
N LEU A 326 44.29 3.82 15.28
CA LEU A 326 45.57 3.91 14.58
C LEU A 326 46.35 5.19 14.91
N THR A 327 45.66 6.30 15.17
CA THR A 327 46.28 7.61 15.44
C THR A 327 46.59 7.88 16.90
N ASP A 328 46.15 7.02 17.83
CA ASP A 328 46.38 7.22 19.25
C ASP A 328 47.65 6.52 19.73
N GLU A 329 48.68 7.34 19.88
CA GLU A 329 49.98 6.98 20.42
C GLU A 329 49.88 6.22 21.76
N LYS A 330 48.93 6.56 22.63
CA LYS A 330 48.79 5.91 23.95
C LYS A 330 48.26 4.49 23.85
N SER A 331 47.37 4.23 22.90
CA SER A 331 46.86 2.89 22.61
C SER A 331 47.97 2.00 22.06
N TRP A 332 48.77 2.53 21.13
CA TRP A 332 49.92 1.79 20.57
C TRP A 332 51.02 1.55 21.59
N LEU A 333 51.30 2.52 22.46
CA LEU A 333 52.26 2.35 23.56
C LEU A 333 51.81 1.25 24.53
N ALA A 334 50.52 1.19 24.87
CA ALA A 334 49.97 0.14 25.72
C ALA A 334 50.05 -1.24 25.04
N VAL A 335 49.72 -1.34 23.75
CA VAL A 335 49.87 -2.58 22.97
C VAL A 335 51.33 -3.03 22.91
N ALA A 336 52.24 -2.13 22.54
CA ALA A 336 53.67 -2.41 22.45
C ALA A 336 54.25 -2.83 23.81
N THR A 337 53.84 -2.18 24.90
CA THR A 337 54.24 -2.52 26.26
C THR A 337 53.69 -3.88 26.69
N THR A 338 52.45 -4.21 26.30
CA THR A 338 51.85 -5.54 26.54
C THR A 338 52.68 -6.63 25.85
N ILE A 339 53.02 -6.43 24.58
CA ILE A 339 53.81 -7.39 23.80
C ILE A 339 55.23 -7.51 24.38
N ALA A 340 55.92 -6.39 24.60
CA ALA A 340 57.28 -6.37 25.11
C ALA A 340 57.40 -7.00 26.51
N SER A 341 56.46 -6.70 27.41
CA SER A 341 56.45 -7.27 28.76
C SER A 341 56.11 -8.77 28.76
N ALA A 342 55.28 -9.24 27.83
CA ALA A 342 54.98 -10.66 27.66
C ALA A 342 56.23 -11.44 27.22
N TYR A 343 56.99 -10.91 26.26
CA TYR A 343 58.27 -11.49 25.83
C TYR A 343 59.35 -11.44 26.93
N ALA A 344 59.34 -10.42 27.77
CA ALA A 344 60.28 -10.26 28.88
C ALA A 344 59.87 -11.07 30.14
N GLY A 345 58.73 -11.78 30.14
CA GLY A 345 58.27 -12.57 31.29
C GLY A 345 57.75 -11.74 32.48
N GLN A 346 57.40 -10.47 32.27
CA GLN A 346 56.96 -9.56 33.34
C GLN A 346 55.43 -9.53 33.46
N GLY A 347 54.86 -10.58 34.05
CA GLY A 347 53.41 -10.80 34.09
C GLY A 347 52.56 -9.64 34.64
N LEU A 348 53.08 -8.89 35.61
CA LEU A 348 52.37 -7.76 36.23
C LEU A 348 52.26 -6.55 35.28
N LEU A 349 53.33 -6.26 34.53
CA LEU A 349 53.36 -5.23 33.50
C LEU A 349 52.51 -5.62 32.28
N THR A 350 52.52 -6.90 31.90
CA THR A 350 51.66 -7.43 30.82
C THR A 350 50.19 -7.30 31.17
N ALA A 351 49.79 -7.64 32.39
CA ALA A 351 48.40 -7.50 32.83
C ALA A 351 47.95 -6.04 32.85
N GLY A 352 48.77 -5.13 33.38
CA GLY A 352 48.48 -3.69 33.43
C GLY A 352 48.36 -3.06 32.03
N ALA A 353 49.31 -3.35 31.14
CA ALA A 353 49.31 -2.85 29.76
C ALA A 353 48.17 -3.46 28.93
N GLY A 354 47.84 -4.73 29.17
CA GLY A 354 46.70 -5.42 28.54
C GLY A 354 45.36 -4.80 28.94
N LEU A 355 45.17 -4.52 30.23
CA LEU A 355 43.98 -3.82 30.73
C LEU A 355 43.86 -2.40 30.14
N ALA A 356 44.97 -1.67 30.05
CA ALA A 356 45.00 -0.34 29.43
C ALA A 356 44.62 -0.39 27.94
N THR A 357 45.11 -1.40 27.22
CA THR A 357 44.78 -1.65 25.81
C THR A 357 43.29 -1.93 25.62
N VAL A 358 42.74 -2.89 26.36
CA VAL A 358 41.32 -3.26 26.28
C VAL A 358 40.43 -2.09 26.69
N SER A 359 40.80 -1.36 27.73
CA SER A 359 40.05 -0.18 28.20
C SER A 359 40.06 0.95 27.18
N SER A 360 41.19 1.21 26.52
CA SER A 360 41.29 2.25 25.48
C SER A 360 40.48 1.89 24.24
N LEU A 361 40.61 0.66 23.74
CA LEU A 361 39.83 0.16 22.60
C LEU A 361 38.32 0.17 22.93
N GLY A 362 37.96 -0.30 24.12
CA GLY A 362 36.58 -0.28 24.61
C GLY A 362 36.00 1.12 24.73
N ALA A 363 36.76 2.08 25.28
CA ALA A 363 36.33 3.48 25.38
C ALA A 363 36.12 4.14 24.01
N LYS A 364 36.98 3.85 23.03
CA LYS A 364 36.83 4.36 21.66
C LYS A 364 35.66 3.71 20.93
N ALA A 365 35.48 2.40 21.08
CA ALA A 365 34.32 1.68 20.54
C ALA A 365 33.02 2.23 21.14
N ALA A 366 33.00 2.50 22.46
CA ALA A 366 31.88 3.13 23.15
C ALA A 366 31.63 4.56 22.66
N LYS A 367 32.69 5.37 22.48
CA LYS A 367 32.59 6.74 21.96
C LYS A 367 32.06 6.78 20.52
N SER A 368 32.60 5.97 19.61
CA SER A 368 32.10 5.85 18.22
C SER A 368 30.65 5.37 18.20
N THR A 369 30.31 4.37 19.04
CA THR A 369 28.92 3.91 19.19
C THR A 369 27.99 5.00 19.72
N PHE A 370 28.44 5.79 20.68
CA PHE A 370 27.69 6.92 21.24
C PHE A 370 27.49 8.04 20.22
N GLN A 371 28.53 8.43 19.48
CA GLN A 371 28.43 9.43 18.41
C GLN A 371 27.47 8.97 17.31
N ARG A 372 27.56 7.70 16.87
CA ARG A 372 26.59 7.10 15.94
C ARG A 372 25.17 7.18 16.48
N ARG A 373 24.94 6.78 17.75
CA ARG A 373 23.62 6.86 18.39
C ARG A 373 23.11 8.30 18.49
N LYS A 374 24.00 9.27 18.76
CA LYS A 374 23.67 10.69 18.80
C LYS A 374 23.23 11.19 17.43
N ASN A 375 24.02 10.92 16.38
CA ASN A 375 23.71 11.32 15.00
C ASN A 375 22.41 10.68 14.48
N LEU A 376 22.16 9.41 14.83
CA LEU A 376 20.90 8.73 14.50
C LEU A 376 19.70 9.33 15.26
N ARG A 377 19.88 9.73 16.52
CA ARG A 377 18.79 10.33 17.31
C ARG A 377 18.33 11.66 16.75
N THR A 378 19.24 12.43 16.14
CA THR A 378 18.97 13.75 15.57
C THR A 378 18.51 13.71 14.11
N SER A 379 18.43 12.53 13.48
CA SER A 379 18.02 12.41 12.08
C SER A 379 16.54 12.07 11.95
N ASP A 380 15.82 12.82 11.13
CA ASP A 380 14.41 12.56 10.80
C ASP A 380 14.21 11.27 9.97
N TYR A 381 15.26 10.79 9.30
CA TYR A 381 15.23 9.57 8.50
C TYR A 381 15.73 8.34 9.26
N ARG A 382 15.91 8.41 10.59
CA ARG A 382 16.39 7.29 11.41
C ARG A 382 15.58 6.01 11.24
N VAL A 383 14.30 6.13 10.89
CA VAL A 383 13.42 4.98 10.60
C VAL A 383 13.91 4.19 9.38
N LEU A 384 14.45 4.86 8.35
CA LEU A 384 15.03 4.22 7.16
C LEU A 384 16.26 3.41 7.52
N TYR A 385 17.11 3.97 8.38
CA TYR A 385 18.28 3.25 8.89
C TYR A 385 17.87 1.99 9.65
N ARG A 386 16.78 2.04 10.43
CA ARG A 386 16.25 0.87 11.16
C ARG A 386 15.71 -0.18 10.20
N ILE A 387 15.01 0.25 9.14
CA ILE A 387 14.52 -0.64 8.10
C ILE A 387 15.69 -1.35 7.42
N GLY A 388 16.73 -0.63 6.97
CA GLY A 388 17.82 -1.24 6.19
C GLY A 388 18.84 -2.06 6.99
N ARG A 389 18.80 -2.08 8.34
CA ARG A 389 19.86 -2.69 9.17
C ARG A 389 19.67 -4.18 9.52
N ARG A 390 18.76 -4.91 8.88
CA ARG A 390 18.58 -6.35 9.12
C ARG A 390 18.21 -7.11 7.87
#